data_AF-A0A2E7Q1H1-F1
#
_entry.id   AF-A0A2E7Q1H1-F1
#
_cell.length_a   1.000
_cell.length_b   1.000
_cell.length_c   1.000
_cell.angle_alpha   90.00
_cell.angle_beta   90.00
_cell.angle_gamma   90.00
#
_symmetry.space_group_name_H-M   'P 1'
#
loop_
_entity.id
_entity.type
_entity.pdbx_description
1 polymer ?
#
loop_
_entity_poly.entity_id
_entity_poly.type
_entity_poly.pdbx_seq_one_letter_code
_entity_poly.pdbx_strand_id
1 'polypeptide(L)'
;MNFRSCLRLAALACLPLAGCAQFPALEGTIPPELEAAPFPDLVPIAPVLAKAKEGGVDPVATRAGLDDRVARLRARAARLRGPVLSRAERIRLERGLR
;
A
#
# COMPACT_ATOMS: atom_id res chain seq x y z
N MET A 1 -27.74 -34.57 6.39
CA MET A 1 -26.53 -33.83 6.83
C MET A 1 -25.42 -34.12 5.83
N ASN A 2 -24.96 -33.09 5.12
CA ASN A 2 -24.12 -33.28 3.92
C ASN A 2 -22.68 -33.62 4.33
N PHE A 3 -22.20 -34.81 3.92
CA PHE A 3 -20.83 -35.29 4.16
C PHE A 3 -19.75 -34.25 3.78
N ARG A 4 -20.03 -33.47 2.73
CA ARG A 4 -19.21 -32.34 2.27
C ARG A 4 -19.10 -31.18 3.27
N SER A 5 -20.15 -30.89 4.06
CA SER A 5 -20.11 -29.86 5.10
C SER A 5 -19.33 -30.32 6.32
N CYS A 6 -19.46 -31.59 6.72
CA CYS A 6 -18.68 -32.15 7.83
C CYS A 6 -17.17 -32.14 7.52
N LEU A 7 -16.78 -32.49 6.29
CA LEU A 7 -15.37 -32.47 5.88
C LEU A 7 -14.76 -31.05 5.90
N ARG A 8 -15.54 -30.02 5.49
CA ARG A 8 -15.09 -28.62 5.52
C ARG A 8 -14.94 -28.08 6.94
N LEU A 9 -15.87 -28.43 7.84
CA LEU A 9 -15.78 -28.06 9.26
C LEU A 9 -14.59 -28.73 9.94
N ALA A 10 -14.33 -30.00 9.65
CA ALA A 10 -13.15 -30.71 10.17
C ALA A 10 -11.83 -30.09 9.68
N ALA A 11 -11.74 -29.72 8.40
CA ALA A 11 -10.55 -29.06 7.86
C ALA A 11 -10.31 -27.68 8.51
N LEU A 12 -11.37 -26.89 8.71
CA LEU A 12 -11.28 -25.58 9.36
C LEU A 12 -10.87 -25.68 10.84
N ALA A 13 -11.32 -26.73 11.54
CA ALA A 13 -10.95 -26.99 12.93
C ALA A 13 -9.47 -27.39 13.12
N CYS A 14 -8.81 -27.90 12.08
CA CYS A 14 -7.39 -28.27 12.13
C CYS A 14 -6.41 -27.12 11.86
N LEU A 15 -6.86 -25.99 11.29
CA LEU A 15 -6.01 -24.82 11.03
C LEU A 15 -5.26 -24.26 12.26
N PRO A 16 -5.86 -24.12 13.47
CA PRO A 16 -5.16 -23.53 14.61
C PRO A 16 -4.03 -24.41 15.16
N LEU A 17 -3.99 -25.72 14.86
CA LEU A 17 -2.89 -26.58 15.31
C LEU A 17 -1.55 -26.26 14.63
N ALA A 18 -1.56 -25.60 13.46
CA ALA A 18 -0.34 -25.14 12.80
C ALA A 18 0.20 -23.80 13.36
N GLY A 19 -0.57 -23.11 14.21
CA GLY A 19 -0.18 -21.85 14.84
C GLY A 19 0.60 -22.00 16.14
N CYS A 20 0.61 -23.18 16.74
CA CYS A 20 1.45 -23.53 17.89
C CYS A 20 2.88 -23.89 17.44
N ALA A 21 3.51 -23.03 16.64
CA ALA A 21 4.95 -23.15 16.42
C ALA A 21 5.64 -22.81 17.75
N GLN A 22 6.55 -23.68 18.18
CA GLN A 22 7.43 -23.37 19.29
C GLN A 22 8.17 -22.07 18.96
N PHE A 23 8.02 -21.05 19.81
CA PHE A 23 8.85 -19.85 19.73
C PHE A 23 10.31 -20.33 19.72
N PRO A 24 11.13 -19.90 18.75
CA PRO A 24 12.53 -20.30 18.73
C PRO A 24 13.15 -19.87 20.05
N ALA A 25 14.05 -20.69 20.60
CA ALA A 25 14.71 -20.42 21.88
C ALA A 25 15.54 -19.13 21.79
N LEU A 26 14.88 -18.00 22.01
CA LEU A 26 15.49 -16.69 22.24
C LEU A 26 15.76 -16.50 23.75
N GLU A 27 15.39 -17.48 24.57
CA GLU A 27 15.77 -17.65 25.97
C GLU A 27 17.24 -18.08 26.15
N GLY A 28 18.06 -17.97 25.10
CA GLY A 28 19.51 -18.12 25.21
C GLY A 28 20.09 -16.92 25.95
N THR A 29 20.68 -17.16 27.12
CA THR A 29 21.63 -16.22 27.73
C THR A 29 22.72 -15.92 26.71
N ILE A 30 23.17 -14.67 26.64
CA ILE A 30 24.35 -14.31 25.86
C ILE A 30 25.46 -15.28 26.31
N PRO A 31 26.05 -16.09 25.41
CA PRO A 31 27.09 -17.01 25.79
C PRO A 31 28.25 -16.21 26.39
N PRO A 32 28.97 -16.73 27.40
CA PRO A 32 29.96 -15.95 28.16
C PRO A 32 31.05 -15.34 27.27
N GLU A 33 31.33 -15.95 26.12
CA GLU A 33 32.25 -15.44 25.11
C GLU A 33 31.75 -14.16 24.42
N LEU A 34 30.42 -13.98 24.32
CA LEU A 34 29.77 -12.79 23.77
C LEU A 34 29.45 -11.74 24.82
N GLU A 35 29.34 -12.08 26.12
CA GLU A 35 29.11 -11.10 27.18
C GLU A 35 30.27 -10.11 27.33
N ALA A 36 31.50 -10.60 27.13
CA ALA A 36 32.71 -9.79 27.16
C ALA A 36 33.20 -9.37 25.76
N ALA A 37 32.46 -9.72 24.71
CA ALA A 37 32.86 -9.37 23.35
C ALA A 37 32.84 -7.85 23.16
N PRO A 38 33.82 -7.29 22.43
CA PRO A 38 33.80 -5.88 22.10
C PRO A 38 32.55 -5.57 21.28
N PHE A 39 31.89 -4.46 21.63
CA PHE A 39 30.83 -3.93 20.79
C PHE A 39 31.38 -3.56 19.41
N PRO A 40 30.56 -3.69 18.36
CA PRO A 40 30.98 -3.29 17.03
C PRO A 40 31.25 -1.79 16.98
N ASP A 41 32.20 -1.40 16.12
CA ASP A 41 32.52 0.00 15.89
C ASP A 41 31.32 0.74 15.31
N LEU A 42 31.02 1.92 15.87
CA LEU A 42 29.99 2.80 15.34
C LEU A 42 30.49 3.46 14.06
N VAL A 43 29.86 3.14 12.92
CA VAL A 43 30.15 3.80 11.65
C VAL A 43 29.49 5.18 11.63
N PRO A 44 30.20 6.26 11.25
CA PRO A 44 29.62 7.59 11.16
C PRO A 44 28.43 7.65 10.20
N ILE A 45 27.30 8.18 10.65
CA ILE A 45 26.07 8.31 9.84
C ILE A 45 26.12 9.49 8.85
N ALA A 46 26.98 10.48 9.10
CA ALA A 46 27.04 11.72 8.32
C ALA A 46 27.22 11.51 6.80
N PRO A 47 28.06 10.59 6.31
CA PRO A 47 28.20 10.32 4.86
C PRO A 47 26.90 9.79 4.22
N VAL A 48 26.14 8.98 4.95
CA VAL A 48 24.83 8.46 4.48
C VAL A 48 23.82 9.61 4.35
N LEU A 49 23.79 10.51 5.33
CA LEU A 49 22.92 11.68 5.31
C LEU A 49 23.30 12.68 4.21
N ALA A 50 24.60 12.86 3.93
CA ALA A 50 25.07 13.68 2.83
C ALA A 50 24.57 13.14 1.49
N LYS A 51 24.74 11.83 1.24
CA LYS A 51 24.26 11.18 0.02
C LYS A 51 22.73 11.22 -0.12
N ALA A 52 21.99 11.12 0.99
CA ALA A 52 20.52 11.23 0.97
C ALA A 52 20.04 12.62 0.49
N LYS A 53 20.82 13.69 0.72
CA LYS A 53 20.49 15.03 0.23
C LYS A 53 20.66 15.17 -1.28
N GLU A 54 21.58 14.42 -1.89
CA GLU A 54 21.85 14.47 -3.33
C GLU A 54 20.75 13.80 -4.15
N GLY A 55 20.06 12.80 -3.59
CA GLY A 55 18.95 12.09 -4.25
C GLY A 55 17.57 12.69 -4.00
N GLY A 56 17.50 13.89 -3.39
CA GLY A 56 16.25 14.53 -3.02
C GLY A 56 15.43 14.97 -4.25
N VAL A 57 14.11 14.89 -4.12
CA VAL A 57 13.19 15.48 -5.09
C VAL A 57 13.28 17.00 -4.98
N ASP A 58 13.50 17.71 -6.10
CA ASP A 58 13.43 19.19 -6.12
C ASP A 58 12.01 19.64 -5.75
N PRO A 59 11.82 20.27 -4.58
CA PRO A 59 10.50 20.65 -4.10
C PRO A 59 9.83 21.70 -4.99
N VAL A 60 10.61 22.58 -5.63
CA VAL A 60 10.09 23.66 -6.49
C VAL A 60 9.59 23.07 -7.80
N ALA A 61 10.44 22.29 -8.50
CA ALA A 61 10.04 21.64 -9.74
C ALA A 61 8.87 20.66 -9.53
N THR A 62 8.87 19.93 -8.41
CA THR A 62 7.78 19.00 -8.08
C THR A 62 6.49 19.72 -7.80
N ARG A 63 6.54 20.84 -7.08
CA ARG A 63 5.35 21.65 -6.82
C ARG A 63 4.73 22.16 -8.12
N ALA A 64 5.56 22.70 -9.01
CA ALA A 64 5.10 23.18 -10.31
C ALA A 64 4.42 22.06 -11.14
N GLY A 65 5.04 20.88 -11.22
CA GLY A 65 4.47 19.74 -11.93
C GLY A 65 3.13 19.25 -11.34
N LEU A 66 2.97 19.31 -10.02
CA LEU A 66 1.71 18.98 -9.35
C LEU A 66 0.62 20.02 -9.62
N ASP A 67 0.93 21.31 -9.55
CA ASP A 67 -0.03 22.39 -9.80
C ASP A 67 -0.55 22.34 -11.25
N ASP A 68 0.34 22.09 -12.22
CA ASP A 68 -0.04 21.88 -13.62
C ASP A 68 -0.99 20.68 -13.80
N ARG A 69 -0.70 19.58 -13.12
CA ARG A 69 -1.55 18.38 -13.16
C ARG A 69 -2.92 18.68 -12.57
N VAL A 70 -2.99 19.41 -11.45
CA VAL A 70 -4.24 19.84 -10.82
C VAL A 70 -5.05 20.72 -11.78
N ALA A 71 -4.42 21.68 -12.46
CA ALA A 71 -5.07 22.54 -13.43
C ALA A 71 -5.70 21.74 -14.59
N ARG A 72 -4.95 20.79 -15.17
CA ARG A 72 -5.46 19.91 -16.25
C ARG A 72 -6.64 19.05 -15.79
N LEU A 73 -6.56 18.49 -14.58
CA LEU A 73 -7.65 17.68 -14.02
C LEU A 73 -8.92 18.50 -13.79
N ARG A 74 -8.78 19.73 -13.27
CA ARG A 74 -9.92 20.65 -13.09
C ARG A 74 -10.56 21.03 -14.42
N ALA A 75 -9.76 21.34 -15.44
CA ALA A 75 -10.26 21.64 -16.78
C ALA A 75 -11.02 20.45 -17.39
N ARG A 76 -10.48 19.23 -17.24
CA ARG A 76 -11.16 18.00 -17.69
C ARG A 76 -12.48 17.79 -16.95
N ALA A 77 -12.50 17.97 -15.63
CA ALA A 77 -13.72 17.84 -14.83
C ALA A 77 -14.79 18.85 -15.25
N ALA A 78 -14.40 20.10 -15.53
CA ALA A 78 -15.32 21.12 -16.02
C ALA A 78 -15.98 20.71 -17.35
N ARG A 79 -15.21 20.13 -18.28
CA ARG A 79 -15.75 19.60 -19.55
C ARG A 79 -16.72 18.44 -19.35
N LEU A 80 -16.46 17.57 -18.37
CA LEU A 80 -17.29 16.39 -18.09
C LEU A 80 -18.59 16.71 -17.33
N ARG A 81 -18.69 17.88 -16.69
CA ARG A 81 -19.90 18.30 -15.95
C ARG A 81 -21.05 18.74 -16.87
N GLY A 82 -20.81 18.94 -18.15
CA GLY A 82 -21.85 19.28 -19.12
C GLY A 82 -22.78 18.10 -19.43
N PRO A 83 -23.98 18.38 -19.98
CA PRO A 83 -24.87 17.33 -20.43
C PRO A 83 -24.21 16.49 -21.55
N VAL A 84 -24.16 15.16 -21.35
CA VAL A 84 -23.55 14.22 -22.31
C VAL A 84 -24.37 14.10 -23.60
N LEU A 85 -25.69 14.22 -23.48
CA LEU A 85 -26.61 14.23 -24.62
C LEU A 85 -27.03 15.66 -24.95
N SER A 86 -27.20 15.97 -26.22
CA SER A 86 -27.92 17.16 -26.66
C SER A 86 -29.40 17.08 -26.27
N ARG A 87 -30.10 18.22 -26.29
CA ARG A 87 -31.55 18.26 -26.04
C ARG A 87 -32.33 17.40 -27.03
N ALA A 88 -31.95 17.43 -28.32
CA ALA A 88 -32.59 16.65 -29.36
C ALA A 88 -32.39 15.14 -29.16
N GLU A 89 -31.19 14.70 -28.75
CA GLU A 89 -30.91 13.30 -28.46
C GLU A 89 -31.70 12.79 -27.26
N ARG A 90 -31.83 13.58 -26.19
CA ARG A 90 -32.69 13.24 -25.04
C ARG A 90 -34.14 13.03 -25.46
N ILE A 91 -34.71 13.97 -26.21
CA ILE A 91 -36.10 13.87 -26.69
C ILE A 91 -36.31 12.63 -27.57
N ARG A 92 -35.33 12.29 -28.42
CA ARG A 92 -35.38 11.07 -29.25
C ARG A 92 -35.39 9.81 -28.38
N LEU A 93 -34.55 9.75 -27.35
CA LEU A 93 -34.45 8.60 -26.44
C LEU A 93 -35.72 8.43 -25.59
N GLU A 94 -36.25 9.52 -25.01
CA GLU A 94 -37.50 9.51 -24.24
C GLU A 94 -38.70 9.03 -25.05
N ARG A 95 -38.75 9.38 -26.35
CA ARG A 95 -39.81 8.92 -27.25
C ARG A 95 -39.72 7.43 -27.57
N GLY A 96 -38.51 6.87 -27.63
CA GLY A 96 -38.30 5.44 -27.89
C GLY A 96 -38.47 4.54 -26.66
N LEU A 97 -38.54 5.12 -25.46
CA LEU A 97 -38.77 4.40 -24.19
C LEU A 97 -40.26 4.31 -23.80
N ARG A 98 -41.14 5.01 -24.53
CA ARG A 98 -42.60 4.90 -24.41
C ARG A 98 -43.14 3.90 -25.42
#